data_AF-W6NER9-F1
#
_entry.id   AF-W6NER9-F1
#
_cell.length_a   1.000
_cell.length_b   1.000
_cell.length_c   1.000
_cell.angle_alpha   90.00
_cell.angle_beta   90.00
_cell.angle_gamma   90.00
#
_symmetry.space_group_name_H-M   'P 1'
#
loop_
_entity.id
_entity.type
_entity.pdbx_description
1 polymer ?
#
loop_
_entity_poly.entity_id
_entity_poly.type
_entity_poly.pdbx_seq_one_letter_code
_entity_poly.pdbx_strand_id
1 'polypeptide(L)'
;MYRLSLATCILLGLQSLSCRAQFPTSTSAATTTTEAGMSYSTTTRMSYSTTTTGPATEPPSTTTSTPPWNPTTAAPSSNIDQCKCTDKNIWLDIYFLMDASYAMTSPGFDGATAFVQSVLSKMTLGQDYAQQTRAGFILYAANATVQYNLTRWTSTYDMLFNMDLIYSGSLGTNIEAGIQLATDRFNSAEHRANAQKVIVIVASAFEPGKDNDPTKAANTFKESGGIIITVEYVQEHGAAVPLLGSLASPGPYQFTNRYGNLTNEEVRQAFCKANCFCPTNYDPYTMGDTVPHGGCYRTVPLTAIQMLAANNCRKQHNGILANVQSRDKSLFLGA
;
A
#
# COMPACT_ATOMS: atom_id res chain seq x y z
N MET A 1 -35.25 -10.60 22.52
CA MET A 1 -34.46 -9.37 22.73
C MET A 1 -35.03 -8.31 21.80
N TYR A 2 -35.67 -7.28 22.36
CA TYR A 2 -36.40 -6.27 21.58
C TYR A 2 -35.41 -5.36 20.84
N ARG A 3 -35.51 -5.31 19.51
CA ARG A 3 -34.82 -4.29 18.69
C ARG A 3 -35.55 -2.95 18.89
N LEU A 4 -34.84 -1.92 19.35
CA LEU A 4 -35.38 -0.56 19.40
C LEU A 4 -35.61 -0.02 17.98
N SER A 5 -36.66 0.80 17.83
CA SER A 5 -36.98 1.49 16.57
C SER A 5 -35.90 2.52 16.22
N LEU A 6 -35.64 2.71 14.91
CA LEU A 6 -34.66 3.65 14.36
C LEU A 6 -34.84 5.09 14.89
N ALA A 7 -36.09 5.49 15.18
CA ALA A 7 -36.41 6.79 15.77
C ALA A 7 -35.92 6.93 17.22
N THR A 8 -35.89 5.82 17.97
CA THR A 8 -35.45 5.80 19.37
C THR A 8 -33.93 5.86 19.48
N CYS A 9 -33.18 5.30 18.52
CA CYS A 9 -31.71 5.46 18.48
C CYS A 9 -31.27 6.89 18.17
N ILE A 10 -32.02 7.62 17.31
CA ILE A 10 -31.75 9.03 16.99
C ILE A 10 -32.06 9.95 18.19
N LEU A 11 -33.17 9.71 18.90
CA LEU A 11 -33.56 10.48 20.09
C LEU A 11 -32.68 10.20 21.32
N LEU A 12 -32.04 9.02 21.40
CA LEU A 12 -31.14 8.65 22.50
C LEU A 12 -29.67 9.01 22.26
N GLY A 13 -29.31 9.65 21.15
CA GLY A 13 -27.92 10.00 20.85
C GLY A 13 -26.99 8.78 20.78
N LEU A 14 -27.54 7.59 20.49
CA LEU A 14 -26.77 6.35 20.32
C LEU A 14 -26.01 6.44 18.98
N GLN A 15 -24.91 7.18 19.01
CA GLN A 15 -23.95 7.25 17.91
C GLN A 15 -23.29 5.88 17.77
N SER A 16 -23.25 5.35 16.55
CA SER A 16 -22.38 4.21 16.22
C SER A 16 -20.92 4.62 16.51
N LEU A 17 -20.26 3.94 17.43
CA LEU A 17 -18.95 4.34 17.96
C LEU A 17 -17.79 3.79 17.12
N SER A 18 -17.85 4.01 15.82
CA SER A 18 -16.83 3.56 14.87
C SER A 18 -15.63 4.50 14.87
N CYS A 19 -14.43 3.97 14.70
CA CYS A 19 -13.23 4.78 14.53
C CYS A 19 -13.02 5.09 13.06
N ARG A 20 -12.88 6.36 12.71
CA ARG A 20 -12.43 6.79 11.38
C ARG A 20 -10.91 6.79 11.33
N ALA A 21 -10.33 6.16 10.31
CA ALA A 21 -8.88 6.19 10.10
C ALA A 21 -8.42 7.63 9.82
N GLN A 22 -7.23 7.96 10.28
CA GLN A 22 -6.43 9.04 9.71
C GLN A 22 -5.49 8.39 8.68
N PHE A 23 -5.51 8.86 7.43
CA PHE A 23 -4.64 8.30 6.38
C PHE A 23 -3.17 8.40 6.81
N PRO A 24 -2.34 7.38 6.49
CA PRO A 24 -0.96 7.34 6.95
C PRO A 24 -0.17 8.54 6.42
N THR A 25 0.38 9.32 7.33
CA THR A 25 1.39 10.34 7.07
C THR A 25 2.75 9.66 6.99
N SER A 26 3.34 9.55 5.81
CA SER A 26 4.71 9.06 5.69
C SER A 26 5.67 10.10 6.29
N THR A 27 6.26 9.79 7.44
CA THR A 27 7.34 10.59 8.03
C THR A 27 8.66 10.12 7.43
N SER A 28 9.43 11.03 6.83
CA SER A 28 10.79 10.72 6.37
C SER A 28 11.70 10.59 7.59
N ALA A 29 12.07 9.35 7.96
CA ALA A 29 13.08 9.10 8.97
C ALA A 29 14.46 9.32 8.35
N ALA A 30 15.17 10.36 8.78
CA ALA A 30 16.60 10.51 8.51
C ALA A 30 17.37 9.62 9.51
N THR A 31 17.99 8.55 9.01
CA THR A 31 18.84 7.67 9.81
C THR A 31 20.16 8.38 10.12
N THR A 32 20.38 8.76 11.38
CA THR A 32 21.72 9.15 11.86
C THR A 32 22.39 7.93 12.48
N THR A 33 23.40 7.41 11.80
CA THR A 33 24.28 6.35 12.29
C THR A 33 25.07 6.87 13.48
N THR A 34 24.96 6.24 14.65
CA THR A 34 25.88 6.45 15.78
C THR A 34 26.61 5.14 16.05
N GLU A 35 27.91 5.14 15.76
CA GLU A 35 28.87 4.09 16.08
C GLU A 35 28.94 3.87 17.60
N ALA A 36 28.74 2.63 18.03
CA ALA A 36 28.97 2.20 19.41
C ALA A 36 30.46 1.85 19.59
N GLY A 37 31.21 2.75 20.23
CA GLY A 37 32.54 2.48 20.74
C GLY A 37 32.49 1.75 22.07
N MET A 38 33.07 0.54 22.09
CA MET A 38 33.20 -0.36 23.23
C MET A 38 34.49 -0.06 23.99
N SER A 39 34.46 0.12 25.32
CA SER A 39 35.68 0.04 26.14
C SER A 39 35.42 -0.47 27.56
N TYR A 40 36.44 -1.18 28.05
CA TYR A 40 36.43 -2.18 29.11
C TYR A 40 36.51 -1.61 30.53
N SER A 41 36.06 -2.45 31.47
CA SER A 41 36.08 -2.28 32.93
C SER A 41 37.48 -2.09 33.52
N THR A 42 37.59 -1.34 34.62
CA THR A 42 38.56 -1.61 35.69
C THR A 42 38.01 -1.16 37.05
N THR A 43 38.09 -2.05 38.03
CA THR A 43 37.69 -1.90 39.44
C THR A 43 38.87 -1.45 40.30
N THR A 44 38.58 -0.95 41.52
CA THR A 44 39.46 -0.72 42.70
C THR A 44 39.87 0.77 42.84
N ARG A 45 39.72 1.48 43.97
CA ARG A 45 39.85 1.14 45.39
C ARG A 45 39.15 2.22 46.25
N MET A 46 38.51 1.83 47.36
CA MET A 46 38.12 2.77 48.43
C MET A 46 39.34 3.10 49.31
N SER A 47 39.47 4.37 49.70
CA SER A 47 40.30 4.80 50.82
C SER A 47 39.66 6.02 51.51
N TYR A 48 39.49 5.87 52.83
CA TYR A 48 38.97 6.85 53.78
C TYR A 48 39.97 8.00 54.03
N SER A 49 39.45 9.18 54.37
CA SER A 49 40.11 10.13 55.28
C SER A 49 39.08 11.03 55.98
N THR A 50 39.28 11.17 57.28
CA THR A 50 38.45 11.87 58.27
C THR A 50 38.91 13.31 58.52
N THR A 51 37.91 14.19 58.67
CA THR A 51 37.77 15.33 59.62
C THR A 51 38.87 16.40 59.72
N THR A 52 38.53 17.67 59.44
CA THR A 52 38.76 18.80 60.37
C THR A 52 37.81 19.97 60.08
N THR A 53 37.26 20.54 61.15
CA THR A 53 36.33 21.66 61.25
C THR A 53 36.98 23.04 61.07
N GLY A 54 36.28 23.98 60.42
CA GLY A 54 36.55 25.42 60.43
C GLY A 54 35.30 26.22 60.02
N PRO A 55 34.97 27.37 60.65
CA PRO A 55 33.62 27.93 60.61
C PRO A 55 33.38 29.07 59.60
N ALA A 56 32.12 29.12 59.15
CA ALA A 56 31.28 30.26 58.73
C ALA A 56 31.83 31.29 57.74
N THR A 57 31.25 31.31 56.54
CA THR A 57 30.94 32.56 55.82
C THR A 57 29.77 32.32 54.84
N GLU A 58 28.92 33.33 54.75
CA GLU A 58 27.61 33.45 54.08
C GLU A 58 27.64 33.13 52.56
N PRO A 59 26.63 32.44 52.00
CA PRO A 59 26.59 32.17 50.56
C PRO A 59 26.00 33.35 49.76
N PRO A 60 26.63 33.80 48.66
CA PRO A 60 26.07 34.81 47.78
C PRO A 60 25.02 34.22 46.82
N SER A 61 23.88 34.90 46.72
CA SER A 61 22.82 34.67 45.74
C SER A 61 23.36 34.74 44.31
N THR A 62 23.35 33.62 43.59
CA THR A 62 23.70 33.57 42.17
C THR A 62 22.44 33.25 41.36
N THR A 63 21.91 34.25 40.67
CA THR A 63 20.82 34.13 39.69
C THR A 63 21.29 33.31 38.49
N THR A 64 20.78 32.09 38.35
CA THR A 64 20.96 31.25 37.16
C THR A 64 19.97 31.72 36.08
N SER A 65 20.48 32.40 35.05
CA SER A 65 19.71 32.72 33.85
C SER A 65 19.56 31.47 32.98
N THR A 66 18.34 30.96 32.87
CA THR A 66 17.96 29.95 31.88
C THR A 66 17.98 30.55 30.48
N PRO A 67 18.64 29.95 29.47
CA PRO A 67 18.53 30.42 28.10
C PRO A 67 17.12 30.14 27.53
N PRO A 68 16.56 31.00 26.66
CA PRO A 68 15.21 30.84 26.14
C PRO A 68 15.18 29.68 25.14
N TRP A 69 14.34 28.68 25.41
CA TRP A 69 14.02 27.62 24.46
C TRP A 69 13.17 28.22 23.33
N ASN A 70 13.76 28.33 22.14
CA ASN A 70 13.06 28.71 20.92
C ASN A 70 12.50 27.41 20.31
N PRO A 71 11.17 27.16 20.33
CA PRO A 71 10.63 26.11 19.49
C PRO A 71 10.65 26.65 18.06
N THR A 72 11.71 26.35 17.31
CA THR A 72 11.61 26.38 15.86
C THR A 72 10.66 25.26 15.48
N THR A 73 9.38 25.62 15.39
CA THR A 73 8.31 24.81 14.85
C THR A 73 8.71 24.43 13.43
N ALA A 74 9.28 23.23 13.27
CA ALA A 74 9.34 22.58 11.97
C ALA A 74 7.92 22.58 11.41
N ALA A 75 7.76 23.13 10.21
CA ALA A 75 6.47 23.22 9.55
C ALA A 75 5.75 21.86 9.57
N PRO A 76 4.43 21.83 9.79
CA PRO A 76 3.67 20.59 9.77
C PRO A 76 3.89 19.89 8.43
N SER A 77 4.28 18.61 8.50
CA SER A 77 4.36 17.72 7.34
C SER A 77 3.10 17.90 6.49
N SER A 78 3.27 18.20 5.20
CA SER A 78 2.17 18.25 4.24
C SER A 78 1.36 16.95 4.35
N ASN A 79 0.07 17.06 4.70
CA ASN A 79 -0.86 15.94 4.61
C ASN A 79 -0.87 15.46 3.16
N ILE A 80 -0.25 14.31 2.88
CA ILE A 80 -0.27 13.71 1.56
C ILE A 80 -1.64 13.05 1.39
N ASP A 81 -2.44 13.59 0.48
CA ASP A 81 -3.72 12.97 0.11
C ASP A 81 -3.44 11.78 -0.82
N GLN A 82 -3.54 10.57 -0.26
CA GLN A 82 -3.39 9.30 -0.96
C GLN A 82 -4.39 9.11 -2.10
N CYS A 83 -5.55 9.74 -1.99
CA CYS A 83 -6.64 9.60 -2.95
C CYS A 83 -6.58 10.65 -4.06
N LYS A 84 -5.67 11.63 -3.93
CA LYS A 84 -5.39 12.57 -5.01
C LYS A 84 -4.62 11.87 -6.13
N CYS A 85 -5.30 11.68 -7.26
CA CYS A 85 -4.69 11.09 -8.44
C CYS A 85 -3.73 12.07 -9.14
N THR A 86 -2.44 11.88 -8.92
CA THR A 86 -1.37 12.43 -9.77
C THR A 86 -0.32 11.34 -9.98
N ASP A 87 0.27 11.25 -11.18
CA ASP A 87 1.22 10.18 -11.52
C ASP A 87 2.38 10.06 -10.51
N LYS A 88 2.82 11.20 -9.96
CA LYS A 88 3.91 11.28 -8.98
C LYS A 88 3.50 10.95 -7.54
N ASN A 89 2.21 10.82 -7.27
CA ASN A 89 1.61 10.54 -5.96
C ASN A 89 1.03 9.12 -5.89
N ILE A 90 1.56 8.20 -6.70
CA ILE A 90 1.20 6.78 -6.68
C ILE A 90 2.33 6.01 -5.98
N TRP A 91 2.02 5.35 -4.87
CA TRP A 91 2.97 4.49 -4.13
C TRP A 91 2.39 3.08 -3.97
N LEU A 92 2.62 2.28 -5.00
CA LEU A 92 2.17 0.90 -5.01
C LEU A 92 3.36 -0.05 -4.93
N ASP A 93 3.12 -1.27 -4.49
CA ASP A 93 4.04 -2.37 -4.73
C ASP A 93 3.38 -3.25 -5.80
N ILE A 94 3.98 -3.25 -6.99
CA ILE A 94 3.38 -3.81 -8.20
C ILE A 94 4.22 -4.99 -8.68
N TYR A 95 3.59 -6.14 -8.93
CA TYR A 95 4.17 -7.20 -9.76
C TYR A 95 3.48 -7.23 -11.12
N PHE A 96 4.24 -7.03 -12.19
CA PHE A 96 3.80 -7.27 -13.55
C PHE A 96 4.02 -8.75 -13.89
N LEU A 97 2.94 -9.48 -14.15
CA LEU A 97 2.97 -10.81 -14.74
C LEU A 97 2.91 -10.64 -16.25
N MET A 98 4.05 -10.84 -16.91
CA MET A 98 4.18 -10.71 -18.35
C MET A 98 4.09 -12.10 -18.98
N ASP A 99 3.09 -12.30 -19.85
CA ASP A 99 2.98 -13.49 -20.69
C ASP A 99 4.17 -13.54 -21.65
N ALA A 100 5.06 -14.51 -21.44
CA ALA A 100 6.23 -14.78 -22.27
C ALA A 100 6.06 -16.09 -23.05
N SER A 101 4.82 -16.56 -23.23
CA SER A 101 4.49 -17.79 -23.92
C SER A 101 4.62 -17.66 -25.44
N TYR A 102 4.62 -18.79 -26.13
CA TYR A 102 4.60 -18.85 -27.59
C TYR A 102 3.47 -18.00 -28.21
N ALA A 103 2.30 -17.93 -27.55
CA ALA A 103 1.15 -17.17 -28.04
C ALA A 103 1.41 -15.66 -28.05
N MET A 104 2.22 -15.15 -27.11
CA MET A 104 2.60 -13.72 -27.07
C MET A 104 3.48 -13.31 -28.25
N THR A 105 4.24 -14.25 -28.82
CA THR A 105 5.28 -13.99 -29.83
C THR A 105 6.38 -13.05 -29.32
N SER A 106 7.55 -13.05 -29.97
CA SER A 106 8.63 -12.13 -29.57
C SER A 106 8.25 -10.66 -29.84
N PRO A 107 7.71 -10.28 -31.02
CA PRO A 107 7.29 -8.90 -31.26
C PRO A 107 6.16 -8.43 -30.34
N GLY A 108 5.20 -9.31 -30.03
CA GLY A 108 4.13 -8.98 -29.09
C GLY A 108 4.65 -8.76 -27.67
N PHE A 109 5.62 -9.58 -27.24
CA PHE A 109 6.28 -9.42 -25.94
C PHE A 109 7.04 -8.09 -25.83
N ASP A 110 7.74 -7.69 -26.88
CA ASP A 110 8.44 -6.40 -26.95
C ASP A 110 7.44 -5.23 -26.85
N GLY A 111 6.32 -5.32 -27.57
CA GLY A 111 5.24 -4.33 -27.51
C GLY A 111 4.61 -4.23 -26.12
N ALA A 112 4.33 -5.36 -25.48
CA ALA A 112 3.79 -5.42 -24.11
C ALA A 112 4.77 -4.83 -23.08
N THR A 113 6.07 -5.13 -23.22
CA THR A 113 7.12 -4.59 -22.35
C THR A 113 7.24 -3.07 -22.52
N ALA A 114 7.27 -2.58 -23.76
CA ALA A 114 7.30 -1.15 -24.05
C ALA A 114 6.05 -0.41 -23.52
N PHE A 115 4.88 -1.03 -23.61
CA PHE A 115 3.65 -0.50 -23.02
C PHE A 115 3.77 -0.34 -21.50
N VAL A 116 4.21 -1.38 -20.78
CA VAL A 116 4.38 -1.32 -19.31
C VAL A 116 5.42 -0.28 -18.90
N GLN A 117 6.57 -0.23 -19.60
CA GLN A 117 7.57 0.82 -19.38
C GLN A 117 6.96 2.22 -19.57
N SER A 118 6.13 2.39 -20.59
CA SER A 118 5.47 3.67 -20.88
C SER A 118 4.44 4.07 -19.82
N VAL A 119 3.71 3.10 -19.25
CA VAL A 119 2.84 3.32 -18.09
C VAL A 119 3.67 3.81 -16.89
N LEU A 120 4.78 3.13 -16.58
CA LEU A 120 5.61 3.47 -15.43
C LEU A 120 6.45 4.75 -15.63
N SER A 121 6.70 5.18 -16.86
CA SER A 121 7.57 6.31 -17.20
C SER A 121 7.19 7.64 -16.52
N LYS A 122 5.90 7.85 -16.25
CA LYS A 122 5.40 9.06 -15.59
C LYS A 122 5.32 8.93 -14.06
N MET A 123 5.38 7.72 -13.55
CA MET A 123 5.32 7.44 -12.11
C MET A 123 6.68 7.72 -11.43
N THR A 124 6.68 7.78 -10.10
CA THR A 124 7.90 7.88 -9.30
C THR A 124 8.25 6.48 -8.79
N LEU A 125 9.24 5.83 -9.39
CA LEU A 125 9.80 4.58 -8.87
C LEU A 125 10.95 4.89 -7.93
N GLY A 126 11.11 4.06 -6.90
CA GLY A 126 12.24 4.11 -5.99
C GLY A 126 12.04 3.24 -4.76
N GLN A 127 13.00 3.31 -3.84
CA GLN A 127 13.04 2.44 -2.66
C GLN A 127 12.67 3.15 -1.36
N ASP A 128 12.40 4.46 -1.40
CA ASP A 128 11.98 5.23 -0.23
C ASP A 128 10.60 4.78 0.27
N TYR A 129 10.39 4.96 1.57
CA TYR A 129 9.13 4.60 2.22
C TYR A 129 7.97 5.57 1.90
N ALA A 130 8.25 6.72 1.28
CA ALA A 130 7.27 7.77 0.99
C ALA A 130 7.08 7.96 -0.52
N GLN A 131 5.81 8.02 -0.98
CA GLN A 131 5.35 8.44 -2.32
C GLN A 131 6.08 7.84 -3.54
N GLN A 132 6.71 6.66 -3.37
CA GLN A 132 7.39 5.95 -4.44
C GLN A 132 6.76 4.58 -4.66
N THR A 133 6.68 4.18 -5.92
CA THR A 133 6.24 2.87 -6.36
C THR A 133 7.42 1.91 -6.46
N ARG A 134 7.22 0.65 -6.05
CA ARG A 134 8.13 -0.47 -6.30
C ARG A 134 7.51 -1.35 -7.37
N ALA A 135 8.31 -1.74 -8.37
CA ALA A 135 7.85 -2.56 -9.49
C ALA A 135 8.73 -3.81 -9.63
N GLY A 136 8.12 -4.98 -9.54
CA GLY A 136 8.71 -6.27 -9.86
C GLY A 136 8.12 -6.85 -11.13
N PHE A 137 8.85 -7.77 -11.75
CA PHE A 137 8.48 -8.39 -13.02
C PHE A 137 8.63 -9.91 -12.91
N ILE A 138 7.56 -10.60 -13.26
CA ILE A 138 7.49 -12.06 -13.34
C ILE A 138 7.11 -12.42 -14.76
N LEU A 139 7.86 -13.33 -15.37
CA LEU A 139 7.52 -13.89 -16.67
C LEU A 139 6.85 -15.23 -16.47
N TYR A 140 5.76 -15.46 -17.19
CA TYR A 140 5.09 -16.76 -17.18
C TYR A 140 4.86 -17.30 -18.59
N ALA A 141 5.02 -18.61 -18.72
CA ALA A 141 4.61 -19.43 -19.86
C ALA A 141 4.13 -20.77 -19.28
N ALA A 142 4.77 -21.90 -19.59
CA ALA A 142 4.57 -23.15 -18.84
C ALA A 142 4.87 -23.00 -17.33
N ASN A 143 5.91 -22.23 -17.00
CA ASN A 143 6.36 -21.95 -15.64
C ASN A 143 6.41 -20.44 -15.40
N ALA A 144 6.33 -20.01 -14.14
CA ALA A 144 6.51 -18.63 -13.73
C ALA A 144 7.88 -18.40 -13.09
N THR A 145 8.56 -17.30 -13.44
CA THR A 145 9.89 -16.95 -12.93
C THR A 145 9.97 -15.48 -12.59
N VAL A 146 10.61 -15.13 -11.48
CA VAL A 146 10.87 -13.72 -11.14
C VAL A 146 12.09 -13.25 -11.91
N GLN A 147 11.94 -12.18 -12.69
CA GLN A 147 13.05 -11.51 -13.36
C GLN A 147 13.58 -10.35 -12.52
N TYR A 148 12.66 -9.57 -11.94
CA TYR A 148 13.00 -8.45 -11.08
C TYR A 148 12.11 -8.43 -9.84
N ASN A 149 12.75 -8.30 -8.67
CA ASN A 149 12.07 -8.12 -7.38
C ASN A 149 11.66 -6.66 -7.16
N LEU A 150 10.81 -6.39 -6.16
CA LEU A 150 10.33 -5.03 -5.82
C LEU A 150 11.48 -4.08 -5.44
N THR A 151 12.61 -4.62 -5.01
CA THR A 151 13.78 -3.85 -4.55
C THR A 151 14.77 -3.51 -5.68
N ARG A 152 14.51 -3.93 -6.92
CA ARG A 152 15.47 -3.79 -8.03
C ARG A 152 15.69 -2.35 -8.47
N TRP A 153 14.63 -1.55 -8.57
CA TRP A 153 14.69 -0.25 -9.23
C TRP A 153 14.86 0.88 -8.23
N THR A 154 15.90 1.68 -8.41
CA THR A 154 16.19 2.83 -7.54
C THR A 154 15.56 4.13 -8.03
N SER A 155 15.21 4.20 -9.31
CA SER A 155 14.51 5.34 -9.92
C SER A 155 13.72 4.90 -11.15
N THR A 156 12.79 5.75 -11.62
CA THR A 156 12.10 5.54 -12.90
C THR A 156 13.09 5.49 -14.06
N TYR A 157 14.14 6.32 -14.01
CA TYR A 157 15.20 6.34 -15.03
C TYR A 157 15.96 5.00 -15.07
N ASP A 158 16.39 4.48 -13.91
CA ASP A 158 17.06 3.18 -13.82
C ASP A 158 16.23 2.05 -14.47
N MET A 159 14.92 2.01 -14.20
CA MET A 159 14.01 1.05 -14.81
C MET A 159 13.89 1.22 -16.34
N LEU A 160 13.77 2.45 -16.85
CA LEU A 160 13.58 2.68 -18.29
C LEU A 160 14.81 2.30 -19.13
N PHE A 161 16.01 2.43 -18.58
CA PHE A 161 17.26 2.20 -19.32
C PHE A 161 17.90 0.83 -19.06
N ASN A 162 17.60 0.18 -17.93
CA ASN A 162 18.26 -1.07 -17.54
C ASN A 162 17.31 -2.27 -17.45
N MET A 163 16.02 -2.13 -17.76
CA MET A 163 15.11 -3.27 -17.84
C MET A 163 15.37 -4.08 -19.11
N ASP A 164 15.62 -5.37 -18.91
CA ASP A 164 15.82 -6.36 -19.95
C ASP A 164 15.06 -7.64 -19.55
N LEU A 165 13.89 -7.86 -20.17
CA LEU A 165 13.06 -9.04 -19.94
C LEU A 165 13.28 -10.03 -21.08
N ILE A 166 13.53 -11.29 -20.74
CA ILE A 166 13.88 -12.33 -21.71
C ILE A 166 12.62 -13.09 -22.16
N TYR A 167 12.23 -12.96 -23.43
CA TYR A 167 11.14 -13.73 -24.02
C TYR A 167 11.45 -15.24 -24.02
N SER A 168 10.56 -16.05 -23.44
CA SER A 168 10.78 -17.50 -23.32
C SER A 168 10.27 -18.29 -24.53
N GLY A 169 9.17 -17.86 -25.16
CA GLY A 169 8.52 -18.54 -26.27
C GLY A 169 8.07 -19.97 -26.00
N SER A 170 8.00 -20.39 -24.73
CA SER A 170 7.57 -21.73 -24.35
C SER A 170 6.05 -21.91 -24.52
N LEU A 171 5.61 -23.12 -24.83
CA LEU A 171 4.18 -23.45 -24.91
C LEU A 171 3.51 -23.39 -23.53
N GLY A 172 2.23 -23.04 -23.49
CA GLY A 172 1.40 -23.00 -22.28
C GLY A 172 1.35 -21.65 -21.58
N THR A 173 0.27 -21.42 -20.83
CA THR A 173 -0.01 -20.14 -20.13
C THR A 173 -0.42 -20.33 -18.66
N ASN A 174 0.57 -20.46 -17.78
CA ASN A 174 0.37 -20.72 -16.36
C ASN A 174 0.23 -19.43 -15.53
N ILE A 175 -0.90 -18.74 -15.72
CA ILE A 175 -1.24 -17.52 -14.98
C ILE A 175 -1.33 -17.79 -13.47
N GLU A 176 -1.87 -18.95 -13.07
CA GLU A 176 -1.99 -19.33 -11.66
C GLU A 176 -0.63 -19.32 -10.96
N ALA A 177 0.39 -19.97 -11.55
CA ALA A 177 1.75 -19.97 -11.00
C ALA A 177 2.33 -18.55 -10.89
N GLY A 178 2.00 -17.67 -11.85
CA GLY A 178 2.40 -16.26 -11.79
C GLY A 178 1.77 -15.53 -10.60
N ILE A 179 0.47 -15.72 -10.36
CA ILE A 179 -0.26 -15.11 -9.23
C ILE A 179 0.27 -15.65 -7.90
N GLN A 180 0.49 -16.96 -7.79
CA GLN A 180 1.04 -17.59 -6.59
C GLN A 180 2.44 -17.06 -6.29
N LEU A 181 3.31 -17.01 -7.30
CA LEU A 181 4.68 -16.50 -7.15
C LEU A 181 4.69 -15.02 -6.73
N ALA A 182 3.83 -14.17 -7.31
CA ALA A 182 3.69 -12.78 -6.87
C ALA A 182 3.19 -12.69 -5.42
N THR A 183 2.21 -13.53 -5.05
CA THR A 183 1.66 -13.59 -3.69
C THR A 183 2.74 -13.95 -2.67
N ASP A 184 3.57 -14.95 -2.98
CA ASP A 184 4.71 -15.33 -2.13
C ASP A 184 5.71 -14.19 -1.96
N ARG A 185 5.98 -13.43 -3.03
CA ARG A 185 6.86 -12.26 -2.95
C ARG A 185 6.26 -11.13 -2.13
N PHE A 186 4.95 -10.89 -2.22
CA PHE A 186 4.28 -9.92 -1.35
C PHE A 186 4.29 -10.32 0.13
N ASN A 187 4.46 -11.60 0.45
CA ASN A 187 4.60 -12.09 1.82
C ASN A 187 6.05 -12.00 2.35
N SER A 188 7.00 -11.56 1.53
CA SER A 188 8.39 -11.35 1.93
C SER A 188 8.63 -9.93 2.50
N ALA A 189 9.83 -9.69 3.02
CA ALA A 189 10.25 -8.37 3.51
C ALA A 189 10.40 -7.31 2.40
N GLU A 190 10.25 -7.68 1.13
CA GLU A 190 10.33 -6.76 -0.01
C GLU A 190 9.10 -5.84 -0.09
N HIS A 191 7.95 -6.32 0.38
CA HIS A 191 6.69 -5.59 0.38
C HIS A 191 6.60 -4.61 1.56
N ARG A 192 6.08 -3.40 1.30
CA ARG A 192 5.84 -2.38 2.31
C ARG A 192 4.43 -2.46 2.86
N ALA A 193 4.31 -2.49 4.18
CA ALA A 193 3.01 -2.49 4.86
C ALA A 193 2.12 -1.26 4.56
N ASN A 194 2.70 -0.14 4.10
CA ASN A 194 1.98 1.09 3.76
C ASN A 194 1.68 1.23 2.26
N ALA A 195 1.95 0.22 1.44
CA ALA A 195 1.67 0.20 0.01
C ALA A 195 0.62 -0.87 -0.33
N GLN A 196 -0.20 -0.61 -1.35
CA GLN A 196 -1.16 -1.59 -1.84
C GLN A 196 -0.44 -2.64 -2.69
N LYS A 197 -0.76 -3.92 -2.44
CA LYS A 197 -0.34 -5.05 -3.30
C LYS A 197 -1.13 -5.01 -4.60
N VAL A 198 -0.44 -4.87 -5.73
CA VAL A 198 -1.06 -4.85 -7.06
C VAL A 198 -0.40 -5.87 -7.98
N ILE A 199 -1.22 -6.73 -8.60
CA ILE A 199 -0.78 -7.60 -9.69
C ILE A 199 -1.32 -7.02 -10.98
N VAL A 200 -0.46 -6.87 -11.99
CA VAL A 200 -0.86 -6.51 -13.35
C VAL A 200 -0.59 -7.70 -14.26
N ILE A 201 -1.64 -8.32 -14.78
CA ILE A 201 -1.55 -9.46 -15.70
C ILE A 201 -1.60 -8.93 -17.12
N VAL A 202 -0.51 -9.04 -17.86
CA VAL A 202 -0.46 -8.72 -19.29
C VAL A 202 -0.45 -10.03 -20.05
N ALA A 203 -1.47 -10.29 -20.85
CA ALA A 203 -1.66 -11.60 -21.49
C ALA A 203 -2.21 -11.48 -22.91
N SER A 204 -1.73 -12.35 -23.79
CA SER A 204 -2.23 -12.53 -25.15
C SER A 204 -3.06 -13.80 -25.34
N ALA A 205 -3.02 -14.69 -24.35
CA ALA A 205 -3.78 -15.92 -24.29
C ALA A 205 -4.21 -16.24 -22.85
N PHE A 206 -5.25 -17.06 -22.73
CA PHE A 206 -5.72 -17.59 -21.45
C PHE A 206 -6.14 -19.03 -21.67
N GLU A 207 -5.52 -19.92 -20.91
CA GLU A 207 -5.98 -21.28 -20.78
C GLU A 207 -6.73 -21.38 -19.44
N PRO A 208 -8.04 -21.69 -19.44
CA PRO A 208 -8.69 -22.14 -18.22
C PRO A 208 -8.00 -23.46 -17.86
N GLY A 209 -7.07 -23.41 -16.91
CA GLY A 209 -6.29 -24.60 -16.61
C GLY A 209 -7.21 -25.72 -16.17
N LYS A 210 -6.87 -26.95 -16.58
CA LYS A 210 -7.65 -28.14 -16.23
C LYS A 210 -7.47 -28.48 -14.74
N ASP A 211 -6.21 -28.48 -14.28
CA ASP A 211 -5.81 -28.69 -12.88
C ASP A 211 -5.31 -27.40 -12.20
N ASN A 212 -4.89 -26.40 -12.99
CA ASN A 212 -4.32 -25.13 -12.53
C ASN A 212 -5.30 -23.97 -12.79
N ASP A 213 -6.23 -23.70 -11.87
CA ASP A 213 -7.26 -22.68 -12.06
C ASP A 213 -6.78 -21.29 -11.61
N PRO A 214 -6.48 -20.35 -12.53
CA PRO A 214 -6.07 -19.00 -12.17
C PRO A 214 -7.16 -18.22 -11.42
N THR A 215 -8.44 -18.57 -11.58
CA THR A 215 -9.55 -17.89 -10.89
C THR A 215 -9.48 -18.08 -9.38
N LYS A 216 -9.14 -19.29 -8.92
CA LYS A 216 -8.98 -19.55 -7.47
C LYS A 216 -7.85 -18.73 -6.87
N ALA A 217 -6.66 -18.76 -7.48
CA ALA A 217 -5.51 -17.98 -7.02
C ALA A 217 -5.80 -16.47 -7.05
N ALA A 218 -6.44 -15.98 -8.12
CA ALA A 218 -6.85 -14.59 -8.24
C ALA A 218 -7.81 -14.17 -7.11
N ASN A 219 -8.82 -15.00 -6.82
CA ASN A 219 -9.79 -14.70 -5.77
C ASN A 219 -9.14 -14.70 -4.38
N THR A 220 -8.28 -15.67 -4.07
CA THR A 220 -7.52 -15.68 -2.81
C THR A 220 -6.64 -14.44 -2.65
N PHE A 221 -5.95 -14.01 -3.71
CA PHE A 221 -5.16 -12.78 -3.66
C PHE A 221 -6.03 -11.54 -3.41
N LYS A 222 -7.18 -11.43 -4.10
CA LYS A 222 -8.15 -10.34 -3.91
C LYS A 222 -8.76 -10.33 -2.50
N GLU A 223 -9.11 -11.48 -1.97
CA GLU A 223 -9.61 -11.65 -0.59
C GLU A 223 -8.57 -11.25 0.46
N SER A 224 -7.27 -11.41 0.16
CA SER A 224 -6.17 -10.91 1.00
C SER A 224 -5.96 -9.38 0.92
N GLY A 225 -6.89 -8.67 0.27
CA GLY A 225 -6.85 -7.23 0.04
C GLY A 225 -5.98 -6.82 -1.14
N GLY A 226 -5.55 -7.75 -2.01
CA GLY A 226 -4.80 -7.43 -3.22
C GLY A 226 -5.67 -6.89 -4.36
N ILE A 227 -5.08 -6.12 -5.28
CA ILE A 227 -5.76 -5.65 -6.50
C ILE A 227 -5.16 -6.32 -7.72
N ILE A 228 -6.00 -6.89 -8.59
CA ILE A 228 -5.59 -7.46 -9.87
C ILE A 228 -6.09 -6.56 -10.99
N ILE A 229 -5.16 -6.13 -11.83
CA ILE A 229 -5.41 -5.43 -13.09
C ILE A 229 -5.09 -6.39 -14.23
N THR A 230 -5.96 -6.47 -15.22
CA THR A 230 -5.75 -7.32 -16.40
C THR A 230 -5.64 -6.46 -17.65
N VAL A 231 -4.63 -6.72 -18.45
CA VAL A 231 -4.39 -6.11 -19.76
C VAL A 231 -4.43 -7.23 -20.79
N GLU A 232 -5.56 -7.35 -21.48
CA GLU A 232 -5.71 -8.22 -22.65
C GLU A 232 -5.01 -7.55 -23.84
N TYR A 233 -3.98 -8.22 -24.35
CA TYR A 233 -3.22 -7.77 -25.51
C TYR A 233 -3.50 -8.67 -26.72
N VAL A 234 -4.41 -8.22 -27.57
CA VAL A 234 -4.75 -8.82 -28.86
C VAL A 234 -3.77 -8.32 -29.92
N GLN A 235 -2.94 -9.24 -30.43
CA GLN A 235 -2.02 -8.98 -31.54
C GLN A 235 -2.76 -8.98 -32.89
N GLU A 236 -2.13 -8.52 -33.98
CA GLU A 236 -2.78 -8.37 -35.31
C GLU A 236 -3.48 -9.65 -35.83
N HIS A 237 -2.98 -10.83 -35.44
CA HIS A 237 -3.57 -12.13 -35.75
C HIS A 237 -3.92 -12.95 -34.49
N GLY A 238 -3.92 -12.31 -33.33
CA GLY A 238 -4.22 -12.95 -32.05
C GLY A 238 -5.71 -13.17 -31.85
N ALA A 239 -6.06 -14.25 -31.14
CA ALA A 239 -7.43 -14.46 -30.68
C ALA A 239 -7.72 -13.60 -29.46
N ALA A 240 -8.96 -13.13 -29.34
CA ALA A 240 -9.42 -12.48 -28.12
C ALA A 240 -9.48 -13.49 -26.96
N VAL A 241 -9.26 -12.96 -25.76
CA VAL A 241 -9.12 -13.69 -24.51
C VAL A 241 -10.17 -13.18 -23.49
N PRO A 242 -11.47 -13.39 -23.75
CA PRO A 242 -12.54 -12.78 -22.97
C PRO A 242 -12.55 -13.21 -21.50
N LEU A 243 -11.97 -14.37 -21.18
CA LEU A 243 -11.90 -14.89 -19.81
C LEU A 243 -10.85 -14.20 -18.95
N LEU A 244 -9.87 -13.50 -19.53
CA LEU A 244 -8.82 -12.83 -18.76
C LEU A 244 -9.42 -11.80 -17.79
N GLY A 245 -10.42 -11.05 -18.24
CA GLY A 245 -11.12 -10.04 -17.43
C GLY A 245 -11.77 -10.59 -16.16
N SER A 246 -12.10 -11.88 -16.11
CA SER A 246 -12.68 -12.52 -14.92
C SER A 246 -11.70 -12.57 -13.73
N LEU A 247 -10.39 -12.46 -13.99
CA LEU A 247 -9.37 -12.44 -12.95
C LEU A 247 -9.27 -11.07 -12.27
N ALA A 248 -9.61 -9.99 -12.98
CA ALA A 248 -9.48 -8.63 -12.49
C ALA A 248 -10.27 -8.38 -11.20
N SER A 249 -9.82 -7.39 -10.43
CA SER A 249 -10.61 -6.86 -9.32
C SER A 249 -11.87 -6.15 -9.86
N PRO A 250 -12.98 -6.12 -9.09
CA PRO A 250 -14.16 -5.36 -9.47
C PRO A 250 -13.84 -3.89 -9.71
N GLY A 251 -14.45 -3.29 -10.74
CA GLY A 251 -14.22 -1.88 -11.11
C GLY A 251 -13.46 -1.71 -12.42
N PRO A 252 -12.75 -0.58 -12.60
CA PRO A 252 -12.07 -0.23 -13.85
C PRO A 252 -10.67 -0.86 -13.92
N TYR A 253 -10.56 -2.17 -13.66
CA TYR A 253 -9.29 -2.89 -13.63
C TYR A 253 -9.12 -3.89 -14.77
N GLN A 254 -10.04 -3.87 -15.74
CA GLN A 254 -9.97 -4.66 -16.95
C GLN A 254 -9.69 -3.75 -18.15
N PHE A 255 -8.61 -4.04 -18.86
CA PHE A 255 -8.17 -3.32 -20.05
C PHE A 255 -8.00 -4.28 -21.22
N THR A 256 -8.25 -3.78 -22.43
CA THR A 256 -8.08 -4.52 -23.67
C THR A 256 -7.78 -3.57 -24.82
N ASN A 257 -6.88 -3.94 -25.72
CA ASN A 257 -6.67 -3.23 -26.99
C ASN A 257 -7.56 -3.78 -28.14
N ARG A 258 -8.48 -4.70 -27.84
CA ARG A 258 -9.34 -5.35 -28.84
C ARG A 258 -10.26 -4.37 -29.58
N TYR A 259 -10.77 -3.36 -28.88
CA TYR A 259 -11.79 -2.44 -29.39
C TYR A 259 -11.23 -1.05 -29.72
N GLY A 260 -9.91 -0.88 -29.66
CA GLY A 260 -9.24 0.40 -29.87
C GLY A 260 -7.90 0.46 -29.15
N ASN A 261 -7.26 1.62 -29.23
CA ASN A 261 -5.96 1.81 -28.61
C ASN A 261 -6.11 1.92 -27.09
N LEU A 262 -5.53 0.95 -26.37
CA LEU A 262 -5.32 1.06 -24.93
C LEU A 262 -4.27 2.14 -24.65
N THR A 263 -4.60 3.10 -23.80
CA THR A 263 -3.69 4.20 -23.45
C THR A 263 -3.01 3.96 -22.11
N ASN A 264 -1.77 4.43 -21.99
CA ASN A 264 -1.01 4.36 -20.74
C ASN A 264 -1.66 5.18 -19.60
N GLU A 265 -2.53 6.12 -19.94
CA GLU A 265 -3.28 6.95 -18.97
C GLU A 265 -4.36 6.13 -18.26
N GLU A 266 -5.09 5.29 -18.98
CA GLU A 266 -6.15 4.45 -18.39
C GLU A 266 -5.59 3.52 -17.31
N VAL A 267 -4.44 2.90 -17.55
CA VAL A 267 -3.77 2.04 -16.56
C VAL A 267 -3.26 2.86 -15.36
N ARG A 268 -2.72 4.06 -15.58
CA ARG A 268 -2.30 4.96 -14.48
C ARG A 268 -3.49 5.43 -13.64
N GLN A 269 -4.65 5.65 -14.25
CA GLN A 269 -5.88 5.96 -13.51
C GLN A 269 -6.37 4.78 -12.66
N ALA A 270 -6.25 3.55 -13.16
CA ALA A 270 -6.48 2.37 -12.33
C ALA A 270 -5.51 2.29 -11.15
N PHE A 271 -4.23 2.58 -11.36
CA PHE A 271 -3.26 2.67 -10.27
C PHE A 271 -3.62 3.76 -9.26
N CYS A 272 -4.09 4.94 -9.69
CA CYS A 272 -4.61 5.95 -8.76
C CYS A 272 -5.76 5.41 -7.90
N LYS A 273 -6.71 4.70 -8.49
CA LYS A 273 -7.83 4.11 -7.75
C LYS A 273 -7.35 3.04 -6.76
N ALA A 274 -6.41 2.19 -7.18
CA ALA A 274 -5.77 1.21 -6.30
C ALA A 274 -4.94 1.86 -5.18
N ASN A 275 -4.37 3.05 -5.42
CA ASN A 275 -3.59 3.79 -4.44
C ASN A 275 -4.45 4.31 -3.29
N CYS A 276 -5.74 4.55 -3.50
CA CYS A 276 -6.68 4.97 -2.46
C CYS A 276 -7.38 3.77 -1.83
N PHE A 277 -6.78 3.22 -0.79
CA PHE A 277 -7.27 2.04 -0.07
C PHE A 277 -7.33 2.29 1.44
N CYS A 278 -8.08 1.44 2.15
CA CYS A 278 -8.18 1.52 3.60
C CYS A 278 -7.07 0.73 4.29
N PRO A 279 -6.55 1.21 5.44
CA PRO A 279 -5.64 0.42 6.25
C PRO A 279 -6.26 -0.91 6.67
N THR A 280 -5.43 -1.89 7.01
CA THR A 280 -5.88 -3.20 7.48
C THR A 280 -6.88 -3.07 8.65
N ASN A 281 -7.97 -3.83 8.60
CA ASN A 281 -9.09 -3.81 9.56
C ASN A 281 -9.92 -2.53 9.56
N TYR A 282 -9.89 -1.75 8.48
CA TYR A 282 -10.83 -0.66 8.24
C TYR A 282 -11.67 -0.94 7.00
N ASP A 283 -12.98 -0.75 7.14
CA ASP A 283 -13.95 -0.92 6.08
C ASP A 283 -14.05 0.36 5.23
N PRO A 284 -14.01 0.25 3.90
CA PRO A 284 -14.14 1.38 2.99
C PRO A 284 -15.60 1.84 2.88
N TYR A 285 -15.88 3.10 3.21
CA TYR A 285 -17.15 3.72 2.88
C TYR A 285 -17.05 4.36 1.48
N THR A 286 -17.49 3.65 0.46
CA THR A 286 -17.23 4.04 -0.94
C THR A 286 -18.27 4.97 -1.55
N MET A 287 -19.41 5.18 -0.88
CA MET A 287 -20.51 6.03 -1.38
C MET A 287 -20.96 5.67 -2.81
N GLY A 288 -20.87 4.39 -3.20
CA GLY A 288 -21.27 3.90 -4.52
C GLY A 288 -20.16 3.87 -5.58
N ASP A 289 -18.93 4.24 -5.24
CA ASP A 289 -17.73 4.04 -6.07
C ASP A 289 -16.94 2.79 -5.65
N THR A 290 -15.79 2.53 -6.28
CA THR A 290 -14.80 1.52 -5.89
C THR A 290 -13.77 2.06 -4.89
N VAL A 291 -13.72 3.38 -4.74
CA VAL A 291 -12.74 4.11 -3.93
C VAL A 291 -13.40 4.60 -2.63
N PRO A 292 -12.74 4.55 -1.46
CA PRO A 292 -13.30 4.96 -0.17
C PRO A 292 -13.40 6.49 0.00
N HIS A 293 -14.12 7.18 -0.90
CA HIS A 293 -14.33 8.63 -0.82
C HIS A 293 -15.01 9.09 0.47
N GLY A 294 -15.83 8.21 1.07
CA GLY A 294 -16.50 8.45 2.34
C GLY A 294 -15.58 8.24 3.55
N GLY A 295 -14.38 7.72 3.34
CA GLY A 295 -13.36 7.41 4.35
C GLY A 295 -13.34 5.94 4.76
N CYS A 296 -12.38 5.62 5.62
CA CYS A 296 -12.15 4.28 6.14
C CYS A 296 -12.59 4.20 7.61
N TYR A 297 -13.35 3.18 7.97
CA TYR A 297 -13.94 3.06 9.30
C TYR A 297 -13.73 1.69 9.91
N ARG A 298 -13.36 1.65 11.18
CA ARG A 298 -13.36 0.43 11.97
C ARG A 298 -14.63 0.42 12.79
N THR A 299 -15.56 -0.43 12.40
CA THR A 299 -16.83 -0.65 13.12
C THR A 299 -16.59 -1.65 14.25
N VAL A 300 -17.32 -1.51 15.35
CA VAL A 300 -17.31 -2.45 16.48
C VAL A 300 -18.76 -2.63 16.92
N PRO A 301 -19.26 -3.87 17.06
CA PRO A 301 -20.66 -4.13 17.43
C PRO A 301 -20.96 -3.85 18.92
N LEU A 302 -20.00 -3.29 19.67
CA LEU A 302 -20.11 -3.05 21.10
C LEU A 302 -20.35 -1.56 21.37
N THR A 303 -21.31 -1.29 22.25
CA THR A 303 -21.59 0.06 22.73
C THR A 303 -20.61 0.47 23.82
N ALA A 304 -20.20 1.74 23.81
CA ALA A 304 -19.32 2.35 24.78
C ALA A 304 -19.72 3.82 24.99
N ILE A 305 -19.30 4.41 26.11
CA ILE A 305 -19.47 5.86 26.34
C ILE A 305 -18.62 6.62 25.31
N GLN A 306 -19.18 7.66 24.71
CA GLN A 306 -18.56 8.44 23.62
C GLN A 306 -17.11 8.85 23.90
N MET A 307 -16.83 9.34 25.12
CA MET A 307 -15.48 9.74 25.53
C MET A 307 -14.50 8.56 25.53
N LEU A 308 -14.92 7.39 26.01
CA LEU A 308 -14.08 6.19 26.05
C LEU A 308 -13.82 5.65 24.64
N ALA A 309 -14.83 5.66 23.78
CA ALA A 309 -14.65 5.30 22.38
C ALA A 309 -13.71 6.26 21.64
N ALA A 310 -13.90 7.57 21.80
CA ALA A 310 -13.01 8.58 21.21
C ALA A 310 -11.57 8.44 21.71
N ASN A 311 -11.38 8.11 22.99
CA ASN A 311 -10.07 7.83 23.56
C ASN A 311 -9.46 6.53 23.00
N ASN A 312 -10.27 5.47 22.85
CA ASN A 312 -9.84 4.21 22.27
C ASN A 312 -9.42 4.37 20.80
N CYS A 313 -10.22 5.03 19.96
CA CYS A 313 -9.89 5.31 18.56
C CYS A 313 -8.53 6.00 18.43
N ARG A 314 -8.27 7.01 19.25
CA ARG A 314 -7.02 7.77 19.23
C ARG A 314 -5.84 6.96 19.74
N LYS A 315 -5.99 6.25 20.87
CA LYS A 315 -4.88 5.54 21.52
C LYS A 315 -4.51 4.23 20.84
N GLN A 316 -5.49 3.48 20.35
CA GLN A 316 -5.28 2.12 19.84
C GLN A 316 -5.22 2.05 18.32
N HIS A 317 -5.81 3.03 17.62
CA HIS A 317 -6.05 2.92 16.19
C HIS A 317 -5.60 4.15 15.40
N ASN A 318 -4.93 5.11 16.05
CA ASN A 318 -4.51 6.39 15.45
C ASN A 318 -5.65 7.05 14.64
N GLY A 319 -6.86 6.98 15.18
CA GLY A 319 -8.09 7.40 14.52
C GLY A 319 -8.90 8.36 15.39
N ILE A 320 -9.98 8.87 14.81
CA ILE A 320 -10.93 9.73 15.51
C ILE A 320 -12.31 9.07 15.56
N LEU A 321 -13.13 9.41 16.55
CA LEU A 321 -14.50 8.93 16.58
C LEU A 321 -15.26 9.40 15.32
N ALA A 322 -15.95 8.49 14.64
CA ALA A 322 -16.67 8.79 13.43
C ALA A 322 -17.86 9.72 13.72
N ASN A 323 -17.95 10.81 12.96
CA ASN A 323 -19.14 11.66 12.98
C ASN A 323 -20.19 11.14 11.99
N VAL A 324 -21.40 10.91 12.45
CA VAL A 324 -22.53 10.40 11.65
C VAL A 324 -23.42 11.58 11.26
N GLN A 325 -23.31 12.02 10.01
CA GLN A 325 -24.04 13.20 9.50
C GLN A 325 -25.07 12.85 8.41
N SER A 326 -25.14 11.59 7.98
CA SER A 326 -26.12 11.12 7.00
C SER A 326 -26.70 9.77 7.40
N ARG A 327 -27.91 9.49 6.90
CA ARG A 327 -28.58 8.21 7.09
C ARG A 327 -27.75 7.05 6.53
N ASP A 328 -27.19 7.21 5.35
CA ASP A 328 -26.40 6.16 4.69
C ASP A 328 -25.14 5.82 5.48
N LYS A 329 -24.47 6.84 6.03
CA LYS A 329 -23.34 6.64 6.93
C LYS A 329 -23.75 5.98 8.25
N SER A 330 -24.92 6.31 8.79
CA SER A 330 -25.45 5.65 9.98
C SER A 330 -25.76 4.17 9.73
N LEU A 331 -26.26 3.84 8.54
CA LEU A 331 -26.54 2.45 8.15
C LEU A 331 -25.24 1.67 7.97
N PHE A 332 -24.25 2.27 7.29
CA PHE A 332 -22.94 1.65 7.11
C PHE A 332 -22.23 1.37 8.43
N LEU A 333 -22.23 2.32 9.38
CA LEU A 333 -21.54 2.17 10.67
C LEU A 333 -22.33 1.35 11.71
N GLY A 334 -23.60 1.04 11.41
CA GLY A 334 -24.49 0.27 12.29
C GLY A 334 -24.81 -1.14 11.77
N ALA A 335 -24.26 -1.52 10.61
CA ALA A 335 -24.35 -2.87 10.03
C ALA A 335 -23.36 -3.82 10.70
#